data_AF-A0A914YF86-F1
#
_entry.id   AF-A0A914YF86-F1
#
_cell.length_a   1.000
_cell.length_b   1.000
_cell.length_c   1.000
_cell.angle_alpha   90.00
_cell.angle_beta   90.00
_cell.angle_gamma   90.00
#
_symmetry.space_group_name_H-M   'P 1'
#
loop_
_entity.id
_entity.type
_entity.pdbx_description
1 polymer ?
#
loop_
_entity_poly.entity_id
_entity_poly.type
_entity_poly.pdbx_seq_one_letter_code
_entity_poly.pdbx_strand_id
1 'polypeptide(L)'
;MRPGEPPTKDAAQNLFHNLFFTFERYDLSAVGRMKFNRRVGRKETTGEAVLYDSKYFGERNDEESKRLVAAHGDSSDILDVIKVLTEIRNGRGVVDDIDHLGNRRVRSVGEMAENVFRVGLVRVERAVKERLSMAESEGLTPQELINAKPVAAAIKEFFGSSQLSQFMDQNNPLSEVTHKRRVSALGPGGLTHPVPQGRGRQGL
;
A
#
# COMPACT_ATOMS: atom_id res chain seq x y z
N MET A 1 -16.41 -2.15 -10.98
CA MET A 1 -15.96 -1.97 -9.59
C MET A 1 -17.10 -2.01 -8.58
N ARG A 2 -18.29 -1.47 -8.90
CA ARG A 2 -19.51 -1.65 -8.08
C ARG A 2 -20.70 -2.03 -8.97
N PRO A 3 -20.98 -3.33 -9.15
CA PRO A 3 -22.08 -3.77 -9.99
C PRO A 3 -23.42 -3.34 -9.36
N GLY A 4 -24.27 -2.69 -10.15
CA GLY A 4 -25.64 -2.32 -9.74
C GLY A 4 -25.83 -0.90 -9.19
N GLU A 5 -24.77 -0.13 -8.94
CA GLU A 5 -24.90 1.30 -8.63
C GLU A 5 -25.17 2.10 -9.92
N PRO A 6 -26.12 3.06 -9.92
CA PRO A 6 -26.37 3.90 -11.09
C PRO A 6 -25.12 4.74 -11.43
N PRO A 7 -24.67 4.75 -12.69
CA PRO A 7 -23.44 5.43 -13.07
C PRO A 7 -23.67 6.94 -13.14
N THR A 8 -23.46 7.64 -12.03
CA THR A 8 -23.44 9.11 -12.01
C THR A 8 -22.01 9.61 -12.23
N LYS A 9 -21.89 10.77 -12.90
CA LYS A 9 -20.59 11.40 -13.17
C LYS A 9 -19.81 11.64 -11.87
N ASP A 10 -20.47 12.17 -10.86
CA ASP A 10 -19.83 12.51 -9.59
C ASP A 10 -19.38 11.27 -8.83
N ALA A 11 -20.18 10.20 -8.81
CA ALA A 11 -19.77 8.94 -8.18
C ALA A 11 -18.56 8.32 -8.90
N ALA A 12 -18.53 8.35 -10.24
CA ALA A 12 -17.40 7.85 -11.00
C ALA A 12 -16.12 8.67 -10.77
N GLN A 13 -16.23 10.00 -10.79
CA GLN A 13 -15.11 10.90 -10.53
C GLN A 13 -14.55 10.74 -9.12
N ASN A 14 -15.43 10.66 -8.11
CA ASN A 14 -15.03 10.44 -6.72
C ASN A 14 -14.41 9.06 -6.51
N LEU A 15 -14.95 8.02 -7.16
CA LEU A 15 -14.36 6.68 -7.08
C LEU A 15 -12.93 6.68 -7.66
N PHE A 16 -12.74 7.29 -8.83
CA PHE A 16 -11.42 7.35 -9.47
C PHE A 16 -10.41 8.16 -8.63
N HIS A 17 -10.84 9.29 -8.08
CA HIS A 17 -10.03 10.10 -7.16
C HIS A 17 -9.51 9.25 -5.98
N ASN A 18 -10.44 8.57 -5.31
CA ASN A 18 -10.16 7.76 -4.12
C ASN A 18 -9.29 6.53 -4.38
N LEU A 19 -9.16 6.08 -5.63
CA LEU A 19 -8.34 4.90 -5.96
C LEU A 19 -6.85 5.21 -6.03
N PHE A 20 -6.47 6.38 -6.55
CA PHE A 20 -5.07 6.66 -6.91
C PHE A 20 -4.52 8.00 -6.40
N PHE A 21 -5.40 8.96 -6.10
CA PHE A 21 -5.01 10.36 -5.84
C PHE A 21 -5.23 10.79 -4.40
N THR A 22 -5.70 9.89 -3.53
CA THR A 22 -5.97 10.19 -2.12
C THR A 22 -4.91 9.54 -1.23
N PHE A 23 -4.17 10.37 -0.47
CA PHE A 23 -3.08 9.95 0.42
C PHE A 23 -3.53 8.97 1.53
N GLU A 24 -4.80 9.02 1.93
CA GLU A 24 -5.35 8.08 2.92
C GLU A 24 -5.50 6.65 2.37
N ARG A 25 -5.64 6.49 1.05
CA ARG A 25 -6.02 5.22 0.41
C ARG A 25 -4.92 4.65 -0.48
N TYR A 26 -4.05 5.49 -1.00
CA TYR A 26 -2.98 5.09 -1.91
C TYR A 26 -1.65 5.66 -1.46
N ASP A 27 -0.66 4.78 -1.31
CA ASP A 27 0.70 5.12 -0.89
C ASP A 27 1.70 4.21 -1.61
N LEU A 28 2.47 4.78 -2.54
CA LEU A 28 3.58 4.10 -3.19
C LEU A 28 4.74 3.81 -2.24
N SER A 29 4.81 4.47 -1.08
CA SER A 29 5.98 4.59 -0.23
C SER A 29 7.19 5.21 -0.92
N ALA A 30 8.20 5.61 -0.14
CA ALA A 30 9.45 6.12 -0.69
C ALA A 30 10.13 5.12 -1.65
N VAL A 31 10.09 3.82 -1.32
CA VAL A 31 10.73 2.78 -2.15
C VAL A 31 9.96 2.56 -3.45
N GLY A 32 8.63 2.55 -3.40
CA GLY A 32 7.82 2.39 -4.62
C GLY A 32 7.95 3.60 -5.53
N ARG A 33 7.95 4.82 -4.99
CA ARG A 33 8.20 6.04 -5.78
C ARG A 33 9.59 6.04 -6.41
N MET A 34 10.63 5.70 -5.66
CA MET A 34 12.00 5.57 -6.18
C MET A 34 12.08 4.54 -7.32
N LYS A 35 11.46 3.36 -7.13
CA LYS A 35 11.43 2.31 -8.15
C LYS A 35 10.64 2.72 -9.39
N PHE A 36 9.50 3.35 -9.19
CA PHE A 36 8.64 3.88 -10.24
C PHE A 36 9.42 4.87 -11.10
N ASN A 37 9.98 5.92 -10.48
CA ASN A 37 10.72 6.97 -11.19
C ASN A 37 11.88 6.38 -12.01
N ARG A 38 12.65 5.48 -11.41
CA ARG A 38 13.75 4.79 -12.12
C ARG A 38 13.25 3.97 -13.31
N ARG A 39 12.08 3.33 -13.19
CA ARG A 39 11.51 2.49 -14.24
C ARG A 39 10.99 3.29 -15.43
N VAL A 40 10.42 4.46 -15.17
CA VAL A 40 9.95 5.40 -16.21
C VAL A 40 11.05 6.35 -16.72
N GLY A 41 12.29 6.18 -16.26
CA GLY A 41 13.45 6.95 -16.75
C GLY A 41 13.59 8.36 -16.15
N ARG A 42 12.94 8.64 -15.03
CA ARG A 42 13.10 9.90 -14.29
C ARG A 42 14.38 9.88 -13.45
N LYS A 43 14.97 11.07 -13.26
CA LYS A 43 16.23 11.24 -12.50
C LYS A 43 15.98 11.34 -10.99
N GLU A 44 14.82 11.85 -10.63
CA GLU A 44 14.40 12.07 -9.26
C GLU A 44 14.11 10.74 -8.57
N THR A 45 14.60 10.55 -7.35
CA THR A 45 14.32 9.35 -6.54
C THR A 45 13.20 9.57 -5.53
N THR A 46 12.87 10.83 -5.26
CA THR A 46 11.79 11.26 -4.37
C THR A 46 10.58 11.73 -5.16
N GLY A 47 9.45 11.85 -4.49
CA GLY A 47 8.19 12.31 -5.06
C GLY A 47 7.03 11.97 -4.14
N GLU A 48 5.83 12.30 -4.59
CA GLU A 48 4.61 12.12 -3.82
C GLU A 48 4.21 10.65 -3.70
N ALA A 49 3.52 10.32 -2.60
CA ALA A 49 3.05 8.97 -2.32
C ALA A 49 1.92 8.53 -3.27
N VAL A 50 1.09 9.47 -3.72
CA VAL A 50 0.01 9.26 -4.69
C VAL A 50 0.51 9.40 -6.13
N LEU A 51 -0.27 8.90 -7.09
CA LEU A 51 0.03 9.14 -8.51
C LEU A 51 -0.19 10.61 -8.88
N TYR A 52 0.64 11.12 -9.79
CA TYR A 52 0.50 12.48 -10.32
C TYR A 52 0.09 12.48 -11.80
N ASP A 53 -0.85 13.37 -12.15
CA ASP A 53 -1.23 13.66 -13.54
C ASP A 53 -1.56 15.16 -13.67
N SER A 54 -0.80 15.86 -14.50
CA SER A 54 -0.91 17.31 -14.69
C SER A 54 -2.29 17.77 -15.15
N LYS A 55 -2.94 17.02 -16.04
CA LYS A 55 -4.28 17.35 -16.52
C LYS A 55 -5.33 17.14 -15.43
N TYR A 56 -5.25 16.03 -14.72
CA TYR A 56 -6.17 15.70 -13.64
C TYR A 56 -6.14 16.73 -12.51
N PHE A 57 -4.95 17.12 -12.06
CA PHE A 57 -4.80 18.11 -10.99
C PHE A 57 -4.96 19.56 -11.50
N GLY A 58 -4.67 19.83 -12.77
CA GLY A 58 -4.85 21.15 -13.37
C GLY A 58 -6.31 21.57 -13.55
N GLU A 59 -7.23 20.62 -13.70
CA GLU A 59 -8.67 20.89 -13.75
C GLU A 59 -9.29 21.19 -12.37
N ARG A 60 -8.53 21.00 -11.28
CA ARG A 60 -9.01 21.13 -9.90
C ARG A 60 -8.55 22.43 -9.25
N ASN A 61 -9.40 22.97 -8.37
CA ASN A 61 -9.17 24.26 -7.72
C ASN A 61 -8.71 24.16 -6.26
N ASP A 62 -8.47 22.96 -5.73
CA ASP A 62 -8.00 22.76 -4.36
C ASP A 62 -6.51 23.14 -4.18
N GLU A 63 -6.15 23.55 -2.96
CA GLU A 63 -4.79 24.02 -2.63
C GLU A 63 -3.74 22.92 -2.84
N GLU A 64 -4.12 21.68 -2.56
CA GLU A 64 -3.28 20.50 -2.72
C GLU A 64 -2.95 20.25 -4.19
N SER A 65 -3.95 20.28 -5.07
CA SER A 65 -3.77 20.18 -6.52
C SER A 65 -2.85 21.28 -7.05
N LYS A 66 -3.05 22.54 -6.62
CA LYS A 66 -2.20 23.66 -7.03
C LYS A 66 -0.74 23.48 -6.60
N ARG A 67 -0.53 22.97 -5.38
CA ARG A 67 0.81 22.64 -4.87
C ARG A 67 1.47 21.55 -5.71
N LEU A 68 0.73 20.48 -6.03
CA LEU A 68 1.23 19.36 -6.83
C LEU A 68 1.60 19.81 -8.24
N VAL A 69 0.77 20.64 -8.87
CA VAL A 69 1.04 21.20 -10.20
C VAL A 69 2.27 22.10 -10.19
N ALA A 70 2.43 22.94 -9.16
CA ALA A 70 3.62 23.77 -9.00
C ALA A 70 4.91 22.94 -8.80
N ALA A 71 4.81 21.80 -8.12
CA ALA A 71 5.96 20.92 -7.84
C ALA A 71 6.35 20.02 -9.01
N HIS A 72 5.38 19.49 -9.76
CA HIS A 72 5.59 18.44 -10.76
C HIS A 72 5.34 18.86 -12.21
N GLY A 73 4.85 20.08 -12.45
CA GLY A 73 4.63 20.64 -13.77
C GLY A 73 3.77 19.75 -14.66
N ASP A 74 4.14 19.63 -15.94
CA ASP A 74 3.35 18.91 -16.95
C ASP A 74 3.55 17.38 -16.96
N SER A 75 4.17 16.80 -15.93
CA SER A 75 4.41 15.35 -15.87
C SER A 75 3.13 14.53 -15.62
N SER A 76 3.15 13.25 -16.00
CA SER A 76 2.07 12.31 -15.70
C SER A 76 2.62 10.90 -15.51
N ASP A 77 2.42 10.35 -14.32
CA ASP A 77 2.81 8.99 -13.95
C ASP A 77 2.14 7.95 -14.86
N ILE A 78 0.84 8.10 -15.08
CA ILE A 78 0.05 7.12 -15.84
C ILE A 78 0.46 7.14 -17.31
N LEU A 79 0.62 8.33 -17.90
CA LEU A 79 1.04 8.45 -19.29
C LEU A 79 2.46 7.92 -19.50
N ASP A 80 3.37 8.16 -18.56
CA ASP A 80 4.73 7.65 -18.67
C ASP A 80 4.79 6.12 -18.57
N VAL A 81 3.97 5.50 -17.73
CA VAL A 81 3.81 4.03 -17.70
C VAL A 81 3.28 3.49 -19.02
N ILE A 82 2.25 4.13 -19.60
CA ILE A 82 1.67 3.71 -20.88
C ILE A 82 2.69 3.84 -22.03
N LYS A 83 3.49 4.92 -22.04
CA LYS A 83 4.59 5.09 -23.01
C LYS A 83 5.59 3.95 -22.87
N VAL A 84 6.07 3.66 -21.66
CA VAL A 84 7.03 2.56 -21.42
C VAL A 84 6.46 1.22 -21.87
N LEU A 85 5.18 0.94 -21.56
CA LEU A 85 4.52 -0.30 -21.98
C LEU A 85 4.46 -0.42 -23.50
N THR A 86 4.15 0.68 -24.19
CA THR A 86 4.07 0.75 -25.65
C THR A 86 5.46 0.58 -26.29
N GLU A 87 6.49 1.17 -25.71
CA GLU A 87 7.87 1.02 -26.17
C GLU A 87 8.37 -0.42 -26.04
N ILE A 88 8.07 -1.10 -24.92
CA ILE A 88 8.35 -2.54 -24.76
C ILE A 88 7.62 -3.35 -25.84
N ARG A 89 6.34 -3.04 -26.09
CA ARG A 89 5.56 -3.72 -27.13
C ARG A 89 6.14 -3.52 -28.53
N ASN A 90 6.71 -2.34 -28.80
CA ASN A 90 7.39 -2.01 -30.05
C ASN A 90 8.81 -2.62 -30.16
N GLY A 91 9.25 -3.40 -29.17
CA GLY A 91 10.58 -4.01 -29.12
C GLY A 91 11.69 -3.06 -28.66
N ARG A 92 11.35 -1.85 -28.22
CA ARG A 92 12.28 -0.84 -27.70
C ARG A 92 12.19 -0.81 -26.18
N GLY A 93 12.76 -1.81 -25.53
CA GLY A 93 12.77 -1.92 -24.08
C GLY A 93 12.99 -3.36 -23.63
N VAL A 94 13.12 -3.53 -22.32
CA VAL A 94 13.29 -4.84 -21.69
C VAL A 94 12.18 -5.06 -20.68
N VAL A 95 11.67 -6.29 -20.62
CA VAL A 95 10.70 -6.73 -19.61
C VAL A 95 11.43 -6.97 -18.29
N ASP A 96 10.81 -6.58 -17.18
CA ASP A 96 11.42 -6.74 -15.86
C ASP A 96 11.42 -8.20 -15.42
N ASP A 97 12.55 -8.65 -14.86
CA ASP A 97 12.66 -9.96 -14.22
C ASP A 97 12.16 -9.87 -12.77
N ILE A 98 11.15 -10.68 -12.46
CA ILE A 98 10.51 -10.80 -11.15
C ILE A 98 11.44 -11.45 -10.11
N ASP A 99 12.34 -12.34 -10.53
CA ASP A 99 13.20 -13.10 -9.61
C ASP A 99 14.50 -12.36 -9.26
N HIS A 100 14.82 -11.31 -9.99
CA HIS A 100 15.95 -10.45 -9.69
C HIS A 100 15.83 -9.85 -8.29
N LEU A 101 16.86 -10.00 -7.45
CA LEU A 101 16.84 -9.54 -6.05
C LEU A 101 16.61 -8.03 -5.91
N GLY A 102 17.01 -7.24 -6.90
CA GLY A 102 16.66 -5.81 -6.94
C GLY A 102 15.15 -5.55 -6.93
N ASN A 103 14.32 -6.49 -7.38
CA ASN A 103 12.86 -6.41 -7.41
C ASN A 103 12.21 -7.22 -6.27
N ARG A 104 13.00 -7.88 -5.42
CA ARG A 104 12.57 -8.57 -4.21
C ARG A 104 12.93 -7.73 -2.99
N ARG A 105 11.93 -7.32 -2.21
CA ARG A 105 12.15 -6.48 -1.03
C ARG A 105 11.97 -7.29 0.25
N VAL A 106 12.96 -7.22 1.14
CA VAL A 106 12.87 -7.80 2.48
C VAL A 106 12.12 -6.83 3.39
N ARG A 107 11.05 -7.30 4.05
CA ARG A 107 10.34 -6.57 5.10
C ARG A 107 10.76 -7.10 6.46
N SER A 108 11.23 -6.21 7.32
CA SER A 108 11.57 -6.54 8.71
C SER A 108 10.34 -6.45 9.62
N VAL A 109 10.48 -6.96 10.85
CA VAL A 109 9.41 -6.91 11.86
C VAL A 109 8.97 -5.48 12.15
N GLY A 110 9.91 -4.52 12.16
CA GLY A 110 9.59 -3.11 12.42
C GLY A 110 8.62 -2.52 11.39
N GLU A 111 8.87 -2.74 10.09
CA GLU A 111 7.98 -2.25 9.03
C GLU A 111 6.60 -2.93 9.07
N MET A 112 6.56 -4.23 9.34
CA MET A 112 5.29 -4.95 9.47
C MET A 112 4.47 -4.44 10.66
N ALA A 113 5.12 -4.24 11.81
CA ALA A 113 4.49 -3.69 13.00
C ALA A 113 4.01 -2.25 12.78
N GLU A 114 4.79 -1.42 12.08
CA GLU A 114 4.40 -0.06 11.71
C GLU A 114 3.13 -0.05 10.85
N ASN A 115 3.05 -0.91 9.84
CA ASN A 115 1.87 -1.00 8.97
C ASN A 115 0.62 -1.44 9.77
N VAL A 116 0.74 -2.41 10.66
CA VAL A 116 -0.38 -2.85 11.52
C VAL A 116 -0.79 -1.73 12.49
N PHE A 117 0.19 -1.04 13.08
CA PHE A 117 -0.05 0.09 13.95
C PHE A 117 -0.79 1.22 13.23
N ARG A 118 -0.37 1.54 11.99
CA ARG A 118 -1.03 2.51 11.10
C ARG A 118 -2.49 2.14 10.84
N VAL A 119 -2.77 0.87 10.53
CA VAL A 119 -4.15 0.37 10.37
C VAL A 119 -4.95 0.54 11.66
N GLY A 120 -4.34 0.31 12.83
CA GLY A 120 -4.93 0.58 14.13
C GLY A 120 -5.27 2.05 14.33
N LEU A 121 -4.37 2.97 13.97
CA LEU A 121 -4.58 4.42 14.06
C LEU A 121 -5.70 4.91 13.14
N VAL A 122 -5.79 4.40 11.91
CA VAL A 122 -6.90 4.76 10.98
C VAL A 122 -8.26 4.41 11.58
N ARG A 123 -8.36 3.30 12.34
CA ARG A 123 -9.59 2.94 13.07
C ARG A 123 -9.90 3.92 14.20
N VAL A 124 -8.87 4.37 14.94
CA VAL A 124 -9.03 5.37 16.01
C VAL A 124 -9.45 6.71 15.42
N GLU A 125 -8.81 7.15 14.34
CA GLU A 125 -9.13 8.39 13.64
C GLU A 125 -10.60 8.43 13.20
N ARG A 126 -11.09 7.35 12.60
CA ARG A 126 -12.50 7.23 12.19
C ARG A 126 -13.46 7.38 13.38
N ALA A 127 -13.17 6.71 14.49
CA ALA A 127 -13.98 6.80 15.70
C ALA A 127 -13.96 8.20 16.33
N VAL A 128 -12.81 8.88 16.29
CA VAL A 128 -12.67 10.27 16.77
C VAL A 128 -13.47 11.22 15.88
N LYS A 129 -13.36 11.12 14.55
CA LYS A 129 -14.13 11.93 13.58
C LYS A 129 -15.65 11.76 13.79
N GLU A 130 -16.11 10.53 13.99
CA GLU A 130 -17.53 10.23 14.26
C GLU A 130 -18.00 10.87 15.57
N ARG A 131 -17.24 10.73 16.67
CA ARG A 131 -17.59 11.33 17.96
C ARG A 131 -17.63 12.86 17.92
N LEU A 132 -16.67 13.49 17.24
CA LEU A 132 -16.63 14.94 17.05
C LEU A 132 -17.85 15.45 16.26
N SER A 133 -18.38 14.65 15.34
CA SER A 133 -19.58 15.04 14.57
C SER A 133 -20.88 14.93 15.37
N MET A 134 -20.93 14.07 16.39
CA MET A 134 -22.12 13.79 17.19
C MET A 134 -22.20 14.62 18.48
N ALA A 135 -21.07 15.10 18.98
CA ALA A 135 -21.03 15.80 20.25
C ALA A 135 -21.49 17.25 20.11
N GLU A 136 -22.54 17.60 20.86
CA GLU A 136 -22.82 19.01 21.17
C GLU A 136 -21.59 19.60 21.86
N SER A 137 -21.09 20.70 21.33
CA SER A 137 -19.68 21.12 21.37
C SER A 137 -19.17 21.68 22.70
N GLU A 138 -19.67 21.24 23.85
CA GLU A 138 -19.23 21.75 25.15
C GLU A 138 -18.52 20.69 25.99
N GLY A 139 -17.22 20.91 26.22
CA GLY A 139 -16.46 20.27 27.30
C GLY A 139 -15.66 19.01 26.96
N LEU A 140 -15.66 18.53 25.72
CA LEU A 140 -14.90 17.32 25.36
C LEU A 140 -13.40 17.52 25.49
N THR A 141 -12.77 16.66 26.29
CA THR A 141 -11.31 16.60 26.40
C THR A 141 -10.72 15.61 25.38
N PRO A 142 -9.48 15.81 24.89
CA PRO A 142 -8.84 14.85 23.97
C PRO A 142 -8.74 13.42 24.51
N GLN A 143 -8.66 13.28 25.85
CA GLN A 143 -8.60 11.97 26.52
C GLN A 143 -9.89 11.16 26.37
N GLU A 144 -11.04 11.83 26.26
CA GLU A 144 -12.34 11.17 26.08
C GLU A 144 -12.57 10.73 24.63
N LEU A 145 -11.91 11.40 23.68
CA LEU A 145 -11.99 11.08 22.26
C LEU A 145 -11.11 9.89 21.89
N ILE A 146 -9.92 9.78 22.48
CA ILE A 146 -8.90 8.82 22.08
C ILE A 146 -9.10 7.47 22.80
N ASN A 147 -9.27 6.40 22.01
CA ASN A 147 -9.35 5.04 22.52
C ASN A 147 -8.18 4.18 22.01
N ALA A 148 -7.38 3.62 22.93
CA ALA A 148 -6.24 2.78 22.58
C ALA A 148 -6.61 1.33 22.20
N LYS A 149 -7.84 0.88 22.50
CA LYS A 149 -8.26 -0.52 22.26
C LYS A 149 -8.06 -1.00 20.81
N PRO A 150 -8.43 -0.24 19.77
CA PRO A 150 -8.25 -0.69 18.38
C PRO A 150 -6.79 -0.91 18.01
N VAL A 151 -5.89 -0.07 18.51
CA VAL A 151 -4.45 -0.16 18.27
C VAL A 151 -3.86 -1.37 18.99
N ALA A 152 -4.17 -1.51 20.29
CA ALA A 152 -3.70 -2.64 21.09
C ALA A 152 -4.20 -3.99 20.53
N ALA A 153 -5.46 -4.04 20.08
CA ALA A 153 -6.04 -5.23 19.45
C ALA A 153 -5.31 -5.59 18.15
N ALA A 154 -5.05 -4.62 17.27
CA ALA A 154 -4.33 -4.86 16.01
C ALA A 154 -2.91 -5.40 16.25
N ILE A 155 -2.17 -4.83 17.20
CA ILE A 155 -0.83 -5.32 17.56
C ILE A 155 -0.90 -6.73 18.16
N LYS A 156 -1.84 -6.97 19.08
CA LYS A 156 -2.00 -8.29 19.72
C LYS A 156 -2.37 -9.36 18.70
N GLU A 157 -3.24 -9.05 17.75
CA GLU A 157 -3.58 -9.92 16.64
C GLU A 157 -2.34 -10.23 15.78
N PHE A 158 -1.57 -9.21 15.40
CA PHE A 158 -0.34 -9.40 14.62
C PHE A 158 0.65 -10.35 15.29
N PHE A 159 0.96 -10.17 16.59
CA PHE A 159 1.91 -11.06 17.26
C PHE A 159 1.30 -12.43 17.63
N GLY A 160 -0.02 -12.52 17.79
CA GLY A 160 -0.70 -13.73 18.22
C GLY A 160 -1.08 -14.70 17.10
N SER A 161 -1.44 -14.19 15.91
CA SER A 161 -1.99 -15.00 14.82
C SER A 161 -1.25 -14.88 13.48
N SER A 162 -0.26 -13.99 13.36
CA SER A 162 0.50 -13.86 12.12
C SER A 162 1.32 -15.12 11.83
N GLN A 163 1.28 -15.59 10.59
CA GLN A 163 2.10 -16.70 10.09
C GLN A 163 3.61 -16.44 10.23
N LEU A 164 4.01 -15.17 10.29
CA LEU A 164 5.40 -14.75 10.45
C LEU A 164 5.83 -14.62 11.93
N SER A 165 4.87 -14.62 12.87
CA SER A 165 5.12 -14.62 14.31
C SER A 165 5.17 -16.08 14.79
N GLN A 166 6.34 -16.71 14.66
CA GLN A 166 6.53 -18.14 14.94
C GLN A 166 7.16 -18.37 16.31
N PHE A 167 6.87 -19.51 16.93
CA PHE A 167 7.58 -19.96 18.14
C PHE A 167 9.07 -20.16 17.81
N MET A 168 9.94 -19.60 18.64
CA MET A 168 11.39 -19.67 18.43
C MET A 168 11.89 -21.11 18.51
N ASP A 169 12.80 -21.49 17.62
CA ASP A 169 13.47 -22.80 17.69
C ASP A 169 14.69 -22.65 18.61
N GLN A 170 14.62 -23.29 19.77
CA GLN A 170 15.60 -23.17 20.86
C GLN A 170 16.30 -24.50 21.15
N ASN A 171 16.25 -25.47 20.23
CA ASN A 171 16.88 -26.78 20.44
C ASN A 171 18.40 -26.70 20.63
N ASN A 172 19.06 -25.71 20.02
CA ASN A 172 20.48 -25.42 20.17
C ASN A 172 20.79 -23.97 19.73
N PRO A 173 21.96 -23.39 20.10
CA PRO A 173 22.29 -22.01 19.75
C PRO A 173 22.32 -21.72 18.24
N LEU A 174 22.70 -22.70 17.41
CA LEU A 174 22.73 -22.54 15.96
C LEU A 174 21.31 -22.47 15.37
N SER A 175 20.39 -23.30 15.86
CA SER A 175 18.96 -23.26 15.51
C SER A 175 18.36 -21.88 15.80
N GLU A 176 18.65 -21.30 16.97
CA GLU A 176 18.15 -19.98 17.35
C GLU A 176 18.64 -18.89 16.40
N VAL A 177 19.94 -18.84 16.13
CA VAL A 177 20.54 -17.85 15.22
C VAL A 177 20.03 -18.04 13.80
N THR A 178 19.88 -19.27 13.34
CA THR A 178 19.39 -19.58 11.99
C THR A 178 17.92 -19.17 11.84
N HIS A 179 17.09 -19.43 12.84
CA HIS A 179 15.68 -19.02 12.84
C HIS A 179 15.55 -17.50 12.77
N LYS A 180 16.29 -16.75 13.61
CA LYS A 180 16.26 -15.27 13.62
C LYS A 180 16.72 -14.62 12.31
N ARG A 181 17.54 -15.32 11.51
CA ARG A 181 18.07 -14.84 10.22
C ARG A 181 17.28 -15.35 9.01
N ARG A 182 16.21 -16.13 9.22
CA ARG A 182 15.42 -16.72 8.13
C ARG A 182 14.58 -15.65 7.44
N VAL A 183 14.54 -15.72 6.11
CA VAL A 183 13.64 -14.91 5.27
C VAL A 183 12.55 -15.82 4.69
N SER A 184 11.30 -15.36 4.70
CA SER A 184 10.14 -16.08 4.15
C SER A 184 9.56 -15.31 2.96
N ALA A 185 9.22 -16.02 1.89
CA ALA A 185 8.44 -15.48 0.76
C ALA A 185 6.92 -15.62 0.97
N LEU A 186 6.50 -16.32 2.03
CA LEU A 186 5.11 -16.59 2.40
C LEU A 186 4.62 -15.59 3.43
N GLY A 187 3.30 -15.39 3.50
CA GLY A 187 2.65 -14.53 4.50
C GLY A 187 1.80 -13.44 3.85
N PRO A 188 1.32 -12.46 4.63
CA PRO A 188 0.49 -11.36 4.12
C PRO A 188 1.19 -10.58 3.00
N GLY A 189 0.61 -10.60 1.79
CA GLY A 189 1.17 -9.95 0.60
C GLY A 189 2.35 -10.70 -0.05
N GLY A 190 2.64 -11.93 0.40
CA GLY A 190 3.62 -12.83 -0.19
C GLY A 190 2.98 -13.88 -1.11
N LEU A 191 3.76 -14.90 -1.47
CA LEU A 191 3.28 -16.04 -2.23
C LEU A 191 2.46 -16.98 -1.33
N THR A 192 1.48 -17.64 -1.91
CA THR A 192 0.79 -18.77 -1.29
C THR A 192 1.42 -20.07 -1.76
N HIS A 193 1.43 -21.11 -0.92
CA HIS A 193 1.72 -22.45 -1.41
C HIS A 193 0.72 -22.80 -2.52
N PRO A 194 1.17 -23.39 -3.64
CA PRO A 194 0.25 -23.87 -4.65
C PRO A 194 -0.69 -24.89 -4.00
N VAL A 195 -2.00 -24.70 -4.19
CA VAL A 195 -2.98 -25.73 -3.90
C VAL A 195 -2.57 -26.95 -4.73
N PRO A 196 -2.44 -28.16 -4.15
CA PRO A 196 -2.17 -29.34 -4.96
C PRO A 196 -3.30 -29.47 -5.96
N GLN A 197 -3.03 -29.22 -7.25
CA GLN A 197 -3.94 -29.61 -8.31
C GLN A 197 -4.14 -31.12 -8.13
N GLY A 198 -5.36 -31.50 -7.77
CA GLY A 198 -5.73 -32.91 -7.67
C GLY A 198 -5.26 -33.60 -8.92
N ARG A 199 -4.50 -34.69 -8.75
CA ARG A 199 -4.12 -35.59 -9.84
C ARG A 199 -5.37 -35.81 -10.68
N GLY A 200 -5.35 -35.32 -11.91
CA GLY A 200 -6.37 -35.67 -12.90
C GLY A 200 -6.48 -37.19 -12.89
N ARG A 201 -7.69 -37.69 -12.61
CA ARG A 201 -8.04 -39.07 -12.92
C ARG A 201 -7.71 -39.28 -14.39
N GLN A 202 -6.57 -39.89 -14.69
CA GLN A 202 -6.42 -40.66 -15.91
C GLN A 202 -7.31 -41.89 -15.71
N GLY A 203 -8.56 -41.76 -16.16
CA GLY A 203 -9.40 -42.90 -16.48
C GLY A 203 -8.91 -43.44 -17.82
N LEU A 204 -8.51 -44.71 -17.80
CA LEU A 204 -8.52 -45.58 -18.98
C LEU A 204 -9.95 -45.75 -19.50
#